data_AF-A0A554JLY6-F1
#
_entry.id   AF-A0A554JLY6-F1
#
_cell.length_a   1.000
_cell.length_b   1.000
_cell.length_c   1.000
_cell.angle_alpha   90.00
_cell.angle_beta   90.00
_cell.angle_gamma   90.00
#
_symmetry.space_group_name_H-M   'P 1'
#
loop_
_entity.id
_entity.type
_entity.pdbx_description
1 polymer ?
#
loop_
_entity_poly.entity_id
_entity_poly.type
_entity_poly.pdbx_seq_one_letter_code
_entity_poly.pdbx_strand_id
1 'polypeptide(L)' 'VDKLQGLKENVIIGRLIPAGTGFKGSPKAALVAKFGPKPAEPAETEKEKVA' A
#
# COMPACT_ATOMS: atom_id res chain seq x y z
N VAL A 1 -5.05 -21.42 -0.73
CA VAL A 1 -4.57 -20.16 -1.33
C VAL A 1 -4.19 -19.21 -0.20
N ASP A 2 -2.94 -18.75 -0.16
CA ASP A 2 -2.44 -17.80 0.84
C ASP A 2 -2.77 -16.35 0.40
N LYS A 3 -3.10 -15.49 1.36
CA LYS A 3 -3.56 -14.11 1.15
C LYS A 3 -2.46 -13.06 1.37
N LEU A 4 -1.24 -13.45 1.79
CA LEU A 4 -0.07 -12.57 1.90
C LEU A 4 -0.31 -11.30 2.75
N GLN A 5 -1.00 -11.45 3.87
CA GLN A 5 -1.38 -10.32 4.73
C GLN A 5 -0.33 -10.02 5.81
N GLY A 6 0.68 -10.86 5.96
CA GLY A 6 1.68 -10.77 7.02
C GLY A 6 2.89 -9.92 6.67
N LEU A 7 3.67 -9.58 7.70
CA LEU A 7 4.93 -8.87 7.53
C LEU A 7 5.96 -9.74 6.82
N LYS A 8 6.15 -10.98 7.28
CA LYS A 8 7.19 -11.88 6.76
C LYS A 8 6.98 -12.21 5.28
N GLU A 9 5.75 -12.55 4.90
CA GLU A 9 5.38 -12.85 3.51
C GLU A 9 5.73 -11.68 2.56
N ASN A 10 5.33 -10.46 2.93
CA ASN A 10 5.57 -9.27 2.11
C ASN A 10 7.06 -8.90 2.06
N VAL A 11 7.83 -9.15 3.13
CA VAL A 11 9.30 -8.98 3.13
C VAL A 11 9.96 -9.95 2.16
N ILE A 12 9.59 -11.23 2.18
CA ILE A 12 10.19 -12.25 1.31
C ILE A 12 9.91 -11.95 -0.16
N ILE A 13 8.71 -11.46 -0.48
CA ILE A 13 8.28 -11.16 -1.86
C ILE A 13 8.81 -9.80 -2.34
N GLY A 14 9.24 -8.92 -1.44
CA GLY A 14 9.68 -7.56 -1.78
C GLY A 14 8.53 -6.60 -2.06
N ARG A 15 7.36 -6.83 -1.45
CA ARG A 15 6.21 -5.91 -1.50
C ARG A 15 6.19 -5.01 -0.26
N LEU A 16 5.48 -3.88 -0.37
CA LEU A 16 5.29 -2.99 0.76
C LEU A 16 4.58 -3.73 1.90
N ILE A 17 5.24 -3.79 3.07
CA ILE A 17 4.70 -4.45 4.25
C ILE A 17 3.53 -3.65 4.85
N PRO A 18 2.55 -4.32 5.50
CA PRO A 18 1.43 -3.66 6.16
C PRO A 18 1.83 -3.06 7.52
N ALA A 19 2.85 -2.21 7.55
CA ALA A 19 3.31 -1.50 8.74
C ALA A 19 3.82 -0.10 8.38
N GLY A 20 3.77 0.82 9.35
CA GLY A 20 4.24 2.19 9.13
C GLY A 20 3.55 2.86 7.95
N THR A 21 4.31 3.29 6.95
CA THR A 21 3.80 3.95 5.73
C THR A 21 2.98 3.02 4.83
N GLY A 22 3.22 1.70 4.91
CA GLY A 22 2.44 0.70 4.18
C GLY A 22 1.15 0.27 4.86
N PHE A 23 0.89 0.74 6.09
CA PHE A 23 -0.37 0.49 6.79
C PHE A 23 -1.39 1.59 6.49
N LYS A 24 -2.51 1.21 5.86
CA LYS A 24 -3.59 2.12 5.50
C LYS A 24 -4.18 2.76 6.77
N GLY A 25 -4.24 4.09 6.78
CA GLY A 25 -4.76 4.86 7.92
C GLY A 25 -3.74 5.12 9.05
N SER A 26 -2.48 4.69 8.91
CA SER A 26 -1.47 5.04 9.91
C SER A 26 -1.11 6.53 9.85
N PRO A 27 -0.66 7.13 10.97
CA PRO A 27 -0.15 8.50 10.98
C PRO A 27 1.01 8.69 10.00
N LYS A 28 1.88 7.69 9.86
CA LYS A 28 3.03 7.75 8.94
C LYS A 28 2.59 7.70 7.47
N ALA A 29 1.59 6.91 7.14
CA ALA A 29 1.00 6.88 5.80
C ALA A 29 0.38 8.24 5.45
N ALA A 30 -0.33 8.86 6.39
CA ALA A 30 -0.91 10.19 6.20
C ALA A 30 0.16 11.28 6.02
N LEU A 31 1.28 11.20 6.75
CA LEU A 31 2.40 12.14 6.60
C LEU A 31 3.07 12.00 5.23
N VAL A 32 3.33 10.77 4.79
CA VAL A 32 3.91 10.54 3.45
C VAL A 32 2.94 10.97 2.35
N ALA A 33 1.64 10.79 2.51
CA ALA A 33 0.66 11.26 1.53
C ALA A 33 0.62 12.80 1.40
N LYS A 34 0.87 13.53 2.50
CA LYS A 34 0.85 15.00 2.53
C LYS A 34 2.14 15.64 2.04
N PHE A 35 3.29 15.05 2.36
CA PHE A 35 4.60 15.68 2.18
C PHE A 35 5.59 14.85 1.35
N GLY A 36 5.24 13.60 1.03
CA GLY A 36 6.10 12.71 0.28
C GLY A 36 6.17 13.07 -1.21
N PRO A 37 7.17 12.53 -1.93
CA PRO A 37 7.21 12.64 -3.38
C PRO A 37 5.94 12.03 -3.96
N LYS A 38 5.31 12.71 -4.93
CA LYS A 38 4.16 12.15 -5.64
C LYS A 38 4.63 10.83 -6.27
N PRO A 39 4.07 9.67 -5.88
CA PRO A 39 4.50 8.42 -6.46
C PRO A 39 4.31 8.51 -7.97
N ALA A 40 5.35 8.16 -8.73
CA ALA A 40 5.21 7.95 -10.17
C ALA A 40 4.10 6.92 -10.35
N GLU A 41 2.99 7.35 -10.95
CA GLU A 41 1.74 6.62 -11.04
C GLU A 41 2.00 5.22 -11.62
N PRO A 42 1.80 4.11 -10.88
CA PRO A 42 1.27 2.94 -11.54
C PRO A 42 -0.21 3.24 -11.81
N ALA A 43 -0.56 3.22 -13.09
CA ALA A 43 -1.93 3.26 -13.58
C ALA A 43 -2.83 2.23 -12.87
N GLU A 44 -4.14 2.47 -12.99
CA GLU A 44 -5.26 1.56 -12.67
C GLU A 44 -5.91 1.74 -11.29
N THR A 45 -6.64 2.84 -11.20
CA THR A 45 -8.02 2.83 -10.67
C THR A 45 -8.92 1.92 -11.53
N GLU A 46 -9.00 0.64 -11.18
CA GLU A 46 -10.18 -0.19 -11.44
C GLU A 46 -10.47 -0.87 -10.09
N LYS A 47 -11.54 -0.55 -9.37
CA LYS A 47 -12.92 -0.96 -9.67
C LYS A 47 -13.88 -0.11 -8.84
N GLU A 48 -14.57 0.82 -9.48
CA GLU A 48 -15.91 1.25 -9.06
C GLU A 48 -16.61 1.85 -10.28
N LYS A 49 -17.33 1.00 -11.01
CA LYS A 49 -18.43 1.32 -11.96
C LYS A 49 -18.80 0.06 -12.75
N VAL A 50 -19.51 -0.87 -12.11
CA VAL A 50 -20.54 -1.69 -12.77
C VAL A 50 -21.64 -1.92 -11.73
N ALA A 51 -22.50 -0.92 -11.59
CA ALA A 51 -23.85 -1.03 -11.03
C ALA A 51 -24.73 -0.07 -11.85
#